data_AF-A0A928D0M2-F1
#
_entry.id   AF-A0A928D0M2-F1
#
_cell.length_a   1.000
_cell.length_b   1.000
_cell.length_c   1.000
_cell.angle_alpha   90.00
_cell.angle_beta   90.00
_cell.angle_gamma   90.00
#
_symmetry.space_group_name_H-M   'P 1'
#
loop_
_entity.id
_entity.type
_entity.pdbx_description
1 polymer ?
#
loop_
_entity_poly.entity_id
_entity_poly.type
_entity_poly.pdbx_seq_one_letter_code
_entity_poly.pdbx_strand_id
1 'polypeptide(L)'
;MKKIYLLIAVFAAFAAFAATPWWNNQWRMRIPVTVTTGMTPAENALVSVKIEVKCSLSSIRVTDSENNLVPCAVRKDTGGNLFVAWRIAKPEMLEELSYFIYCDESDKPAVAETAGFPKNLPGMNLLPNPQWLVKDANGNIDQWYYSSKGYGMIDKWNDETRAKVSVVQKDGRHALKIDGITVIAFVTNLEEGHTYRMNFEGFNETAQLTTVTALFYDHSKSPFKVHRKYGNYKIASGVPSPGKWLKSSTSYFGYIDNRTQAVHNKENKLLPGTAGLFFEVKPRGKKVFYLANPVIEDITEVSLDAVAGEVEKVQK
;
A
#
# COMPACT_ATOMS: atom_id res chain seq x y z
N MET A 1 -26.50 74.26 13.03
CA MET A 1 -26.72 72.80 12.89
C MET A 1 -25.49 72.18 12.24
N LYS A 2 -24.63 71.52 13.02
CA LYS A 2 -23.53 70.68 12.53
C LYS A 2 -23.59 69.38 13.34
N LYS A 3 -23.85 68.26 12.65
CA LYS A 3 -23.90 66.93 13.26
C LYS A 3 -22.46 66.41 13.42
N ILE A 4 -22.06 66.14 14.66
CA ILE A 4 -20.82 65.45 14.98
C ILE A 4 -21.13 63.95 14.94
N TYR A 5 -20.47 63.22 14.05
CA TYR A 5 -20.50 61.76 14.06
C TYR A 5 -19.46 61.26 15.07
N LEU A 6 -19.95 60.67 16.16
CA LEU A 6 -19.13 59.98 17.16
C LEU A 6 -18.73 58.62 16.57
N LEU A 7 -17.46 58.49 16.18
CA LEU A 7 -16.88 57.22 15.73
C LEU A 7 -16.44 56.43 16.97
N ILE A 8 -17.19 55.39 17.33
CA ILE A 8 -16.81 54.47 18.41
C ILE A 8 -15.73 53.55 17.84
N ALA A 9 -14.47 53.86 18.14
CA ALA A 9 -13.37 52.95 17.94
C ALA A 9 -13.43 51.86 19.03
N VAL A 10 -14.03 50.72 18.69
CA VAL A 10 -13.91 49.50 19.48
C VAL A 10 -12.49 48.98 19.30
N PHE A 11 -11.58 49.40 20.16
CA PHE A 11 -10.30 48.72 20.36
C PHE A 11 -10.60 47.39 21.05
N ALA A 12 -10.82 46.34 20.25
CA ALA A 12 -10.75 44.97 20.72
C ALA A 12 -9.28 44.68 21.09
N ALA A 13 -8.97 44.76 22.37
CA ALA A 13 -7.73 44.25 22.93
C ALA A 13 -7.71 42.73 22.75
N PHE A 14 -7.07 42.26 21.68
CA PHE A 14 -6.62 40.88 21.61
C PHE A 14 -5.45 40.73 22.58
N ALA A 15 -5.77 40.30 23.80
CA ALA A 15 -4.78 39.65 24.64
C ALA A 15 -4.20 38.49 23.84
N ALA A 16 -2.89 38.51 23.61
CA ALA A 16 -2.12 37.37 23.13
C ALA A 16 -2.16 36.29 24.20
N PHE A 17 -3.27 35.56 24.29
CA PHE A 17 -3.22 34.22 24.84
C PHE A 17 -2.27 33.44 23.94
N ALA A 18 -1.13 33.03 24.50
CA ALA A 18 -0.32 31.99 23.90
C ALA A 18 -1.27 30.85 23.55
N ALA A 19 -1.62 30.74 22.27
CA ALA A 19 -2.57 29.76 21.80
C ALA A 19 -1.93 28.41 22.07
N THR A 20 -2.34 27.74 23.14
CA THR A 20 -2.21 26.27 23.22
C THR A 20 -2.60 25.74 21.86
N PRO A 21 -1.71 25.01 21.16
CA PRO A 21 -1.98 24.57 19.80
C PRO A 21 -3.37 23.93 19.79
N TRP A 22 -4.28 24.54 19.04
CA TRP A 22 -5.73 24.29 19.14
C TRP A 22 -6.10 22.81 18.88
N TRP A 23 -5.16 22.03 18.37
CA TRP A 23 -5.27 20.60 18.14
C TRP A 23 -5.06 19.70 19.36
N ASN A 24 -4.56 20.19 20.50
CA ASN A 24 -4.33 19.30 21.64
C ASN A 24 -5.64 18.89 22.35
N ASN A 25 -6.68 19.73 22.30
CA ASN A 25 -7.90 19.52 23.10
C ASN A 25 -9.07 18.86 22.34
N GLN A 26 -8.98 18.68 21.02
CA GLN A 26 -10.09 18.12 20.22
C GLN A 26 -9.88 16.66 19.80
N TRP A 27 -8.70 16.10 20.04
CA TRP A 27 -8.31 14.75 19.65
C TRP A 27 -8.30 13.82 20.85
N ARG A 28 -8.70 12.56 20.64
CA ARG A 28 -8.83 11.57 21.71
C ARG A 28 -7.67 10.60 21.78
N MET A 29 -6.95 10.43 20.68
CA MET A 29 -5.84 9.49 20.55
C MET A 29 -4.62 10.21 20.00
N ARG A 30 -3.47 9.84 20.55
CA ARG A 30 -2.15 10.27 20.10
C ARG A 30 -1.27 9.04 19.94
N ILE A 31 -0.43 9.03 18.91
CA ILE A 31 0.52 7.96 18.65
C ILE A 31 1.88 8.62 18.54
N PRO A 32 2.82 8.40 19.48
CA PRO A 32 4.19 8.86 19.33
C PRO A 32 4.84 8.11 18.16
N VAL A 33 5.62 8.82 17.36
CA VAL A 33 6.39 8.23 16.27
C VAL A 33 7.82 8.73 16.35
N THR A 34 8.75 7.79 16.37
CA THR A 34 10.18 8.07 16.25
C THR A 34 10.61 7.83 14.82
N VAL A 35 11.21 8.83 14.18
CA VAL A 35 11.79 8.75 12.84
C VAL A 35 13.30 8.76 12.97
N THR A 36 13.97 7.84 12.29
CA THR A 36 15.44 7.74 12.31
C THR A 36 15.99 7.96 10.91
N THR A 37 16.99 8.83 10.78
CA THR A 37 17.63 9.12 9.50
C THR A 37 18.91 8.29 9.32
N GLY A 38 19.27 8.01 8.07
CA GLY A 38 20.48 7.25 7.74
C GLY A 38 21.75 8.11 7.65
N MET A 39 22.83 7.50 7.15
CA MET A 39 24.12 8.18 6.91
C MET A 39 24.05 9.27 5.83
N THR A 40 23.14 9.14 4.87
CA THR A 40 22.99 10.06 3.74
C THR A 40 21.50 10.25 3.43
N PRO A 41 20.75 10.96 4.28
CA PRO A 41 19.32 11.12 4.07
C PRO A 41 19.08 12.07 2.88
N ALA A 42 18.04 11.79 2.09
CA ALA A 42 17.67 12.63 0.97
C ALA A 42 17.05 13.95 1.45
N GLU A 43 17.24 15.04 0.71
CA GLU A 43 16.42 16.25 0.91
C GLU A 43 14.95 15.93 0.63
N ASN A 44 14.04 16.58 1.36
CA ASN A 44 12.60 16.32 1.29
C ASN A 44 12.26 14.82 1.46
N ALA A 45 12.96 14.15 2.39
CA ALA A 45 12.75 12.73 2.66
C ALA A 45 11.29 12.47 3.09
N LEU A 46 10.73 11.39 2.57
CA LEU A 46 9.39 10.94 2.91
C LEU A 46 9.44 10.09 4.18
N VAL A 47 8.50 10.31 5.09
CA VAL A 47 8.17 9.38 6.16
C VAL A 47 6.80 8.79 5.84
N SER A 48 6.63 7.48 5.98
CA SER A 48 5.37 6.77 5.80
C SER A 48 5.18 5.75 6.91
N VAL A 49 4.06 5.83 7.62
CA VAL A 49 3.77 4.99 8.78
C VAL A 49 2.40 4.35 8.62
N LYS A 50 2.35 3.03 8.81
CA LYS A 50 1.09 2.29 8.95
C LYS A 50 0.54 2.50 10.36
N ILE A 51 -0.74 2.87 10.46
CA ILE A 51 -1.44 3.04 11.75
C ILE A 51 -2.48 1.93 11.91
N GLU A 52 -2.42 1.25 13.05
CA GLU A 52 -3.31 0.12 13.38
C GLU A 52 -4.45 0.53 14.33
N VAL A 53 -4.99 1.73 14.11
CA VAL A 53 -6.08 2.31 14.90
C VAL A 53 -7.23 2.68 13.98
N LYS A 54 -8.45 2.39 14.42
CA LYS A 54 -9.65 2.84 13.73
C LYS A 54 -9.79 4.35 13.94
N CYS A 55 -9.49 5.12 12.89
CA CYS A 55 -9.64 6.57 12.88
C CYS A 55 -10.29 7.03 11.57
N SER A 56 -11.00 8.17 11.61
CA SER A 56 -11.43 8.84 10.39
C SER A 56 -10.23 9.47 9.69
N LEU A 57 -10.15 9.36 8.36
CA LEU A 57 -9.10 9.97 7.54
C LEU A 57 -9.01 11.48 7.74
N SER A 58 -10.16 12.16 7.82
CA SER A 58 -10.24 13.61 7.96
C SER A 58 -9.73 14.10 9.31
N SER A 59 -9.69 13.22 10.31
CA SER A 59 -9.26 13.51 11.67
C SER A 59 -7.75 13.51 11.87
N ILE A 60 -6.96 12.96 10.95
CA ILE A 60 -5.55 12.67 11.23
C ILE A 60 -4.68 13.92 11.08
N ARG A 61 -3.85 14.20 12.08
CA ARG A 61 -2.85 15.27 12.07
C ARG A 61 -1.50 14.75 12.52
N VAL A 62 -0.44 15.33 11.99
CA VAL A 62 0.94 15.07 12.42
C VAL A 62 1.49 16.35 13.05
N THR A 63 2.17 16.24 14.18
CA THR A 63 2.93 17.34 14.77
C THR A 63 4.36 16.91 15.01
N ASP A 64 5.29 17.85 14.97
CA ASP A 64 6.66 17.64 15.44
C ASP A 64 6.74 17.63 16.97
N SER A 65 7.96 17.50 17.50
CA SER A 65 8.28 17.50 18.93
C SER A 65 7.98 18.83 19.63
N GLU A 66 7.95 19.93 18.88
CA GLU A 66 7.61 21.27 19.37
C GLU A 66 6.08 21.51 19.37
N ASN A 67 5.29 20.53 18.93
CA ASN A 67 3.86 20.68 18.67
C ASN A 67 3.57 21.78 17.64
N ASN A 68 4.32 21.81 16.54
CA ASN A 68 3.92 22.50 15.32
C ASN A 68 3.23 21.51 14.37
N LEU A 69 2.21 21.97 13.64
CA LEU A 69 1.49 21.13 12.69
C LEU A 69 2.35 20.88 11.46
N VAL A 70 2.50 19.60 11.11
CA VAL A 70 3.25 19.15 9.94
C VAL A 70 2.25 18.76 8.84
N PRO A 71 2.39 19.30 7.61
CA PRO A 71 1.58 18.85 6.49
C PRO A 71 1.77 17.35 6.22
N CYS A 72 0.67 16.63 6.13
CA CYS A 72 0.69 15.18 5.94
C CYS A 72 -0.30 14.74 4.86
N ALA A 73 0.02 13.63 4.19
CA ALA A 73 -0.90 12.87 3.37
C ALA A 73 -1.40 11.65 4.14
N VAL A 74 -2.64 11.28 3.90
CA VAL A 74 -3.29 10.12 4.50
C VAL A 74 -3.87 9.26 3.40
N ARG A 75 -3.59 7.95 3.42
CA ARG A 75 -4.10 6.98 2.45
C ARG A 75 -4.59 5.72 3.13
N LYS A 76 -5.41 4.95 2.42
CA LYS A 76 -5.68 3.55 2.75
C LYS A 76 -5.12 2.67 1.67
N ASP A 77 -4.49 1.57 2.07
CA ASP A 77 -4.15 0.50 1.15
C ASP A 77 -5.42 -0.27 0.72
N THR A 78 -5.27 -1.22 -0.19
CA THR A 78 -6.42 -2.03 -0.68
C THR A 78 -7.00 -2.97 0.38
N GLY A 79 -6.25 -3.26 1.44
CA GLY A 79 -6.72 -4.00 2.61
C GLY A 79 -7.44 -3.12 3.64
N GLY A 80 -7.51 -1.81 3.42
CA GLY A 80 -8.09 -0.84 4.35
C GLY A 80 -7.15 -0.38 5.47
N ASN A 81 -5.88 -0.82 5.46
CA ASN A 81 -4.88 -0.34 6.41
C ASN A 81 -4.58 1.13 6.15
N LEU A 82 -4.47 1.90 7.23
CA LEU A 82 -4.27 3.34 7.20
C LEU A 82 -2.78 3.67 7.15
N PHE A 83 -2.40 4.57 6.25
CA PHE A 83 -1.04 5.08 6.13
C PHE A 83 -1.05 6.59 6.25
N VAL A 84 -0.08 7.13 7.00
CA VAL A 84 0.13 8.56 7.20
C VAL A 84 1.56 8.88 6.82
N ALA A 85 1.73 9.92 6.01
CA ALA A 85 3.02 10.33 5.51
C ALA A 85 3.23 11.84 5.60
N TRP A 86 4.48 12.25 5.84
CA TRP A 86 4.91 13.64 5.84
C TRP A 86 6.34 13.75 5.28
N ARG A 87 6.78 14.97 4.99
CA ARG A 87 8.11 15.24 4.42
C ARG A 87 8.99 15.92 5.46
N ILE A 88 10.26 15.53 5.52
CA ILE A 88 11.30 16.22 6.27
C ILE A 88 12.18 16.96 5.26
N ALA A 89 12.16 18.28 5.30
CA ALA A 89 12.80 19.09 4.25
C ALA A 89 14.31 18.89 4.19
N LYS A 90 14.98 18.90 5.36
CA LYS A 90 16.43 18.79 5.49
C LYS A 90 16.79 17.93 6.71
N PRO A 91 16.59 16.60 6.63
CA PRO A 91 16.98 15.70 7.71
C PRO A 91 18.50 15.74 7.92
N GLU A 92 18.95 15.79 9.17
CA GLU A 92 20.37 15.64 9.47
C GLU A 92 20.78 14.16 9.42
N MET A 93 22.09 13.91 9.35
CA MET A 93 22.64 12.55 9.34
C MET A 93 22.51 11.90 10.72
N LEU A 94 22.04 10.64 10.77
CA LEU A 94 21.89 9.85 12.00
C LEU A 94 21.09 10.57 13.10
N GLU A 95 20.05 11.28 12.70
CA GLU A 95 19.16 12.04 13.55
C GLU A 95 17.97 11.19 14.00
N GLU A 96 17.54 11.39 15.25
CA GLU A 96 16.29 10.87 15.78
C GLU A 96 15.30 12.00 15.98
N LEU A 97 14.18 11.95 15.26
CA LEU A 97 13.13 12.97 15.28
C LEU A 97 11.86 12.39 15.88
N SER A 98 11.27 13.12 16.82
CA SER A 98 10.01 12.75 17.46
C SER A 98 8.83 13.49 16.83
N TYR A 99 7.79 12.74 16.49
CA TYR A 99 6.51 13.24 15.99
C TYR A 99 5.37 12.66 16.79
N PHE A 100 4.20 13.29 16.70
CA PHE A 100 2.95 12.75 17.21
C PHE A 100 1.91 12.72 16.11
N ILE A 101 1.24 11.58 15.97
CA ILE A 101 0.06 11.44 15.13
C ILE A 101 -1.18 11.51 16.02
N TYR A 102 -1.99 12.55 15.82
CA TYR A 102 -3.28 12.70 16.50
C TYR A 102 -4.39 12.18 15.60
N CYS A 103 -5.29 11.36 16.15
CA CYS A 103 -6.49 10.95 15.41
C CYS A 103 -7.71 10.73 16.30
N ASP A 104 -8.88 10.61 15.67
CA ASP A 104 -10.17 10.38 16.31
C ASP A 104 -11.03 9.49 15.42
N GLU A 105 -12.04 8.84 16.00
CA GLU A 105 -13.06 8.13 15.23
C GLU A 105 -14.01 9.09 14.53
N SER A 106 -14.26 10.26 15.14
CA SER A 106 -15.11 11.30 14.54
C SER A 106 -14.37 12.10 13.47
N ASP A 107 -15.08 12.45 12.40
CA ASP A 107 -14.58 13.39 11.39
C ASP A 107 -14.18 14.74 11.99
N LYS A 108 -13.14 15.34 11.41
CA LYS A 108 -12.73 16.74 11.69
C LYS A 108 -12.71 17.51 10.37
N PRO A 109 -12.75 18.86 10.38
CA PRO A 109 -12.62 19.65 9.17
C PRO A 109 -11.35 19.25 8.40
N ALA A 110 -11.50 18.90 7.13
CA ALA A 110 -10.37 18.44 6.32
C ALA A 110 -9.33 19.56 6.15
N VAL A 111 -8.06 19.24 6.32
CA VAL A 111 -6.95 20.11 5.92
C VAL A 111 -6.62 19.76 4.48
N ALA A 112 -6.49 20.78 3.62
CA ALA A 112 -6.09 20.56 2.24
C ALA A 112 -4.73 19.86 2.21
N GLU A 113 -4.65 18.75 1.47
CA GLU A 113 -3.39 18.07 1.28
C GLU A 113 -2.42 18.97 0.51
N THR A 114 -1.18 19.04 1.01
CA THR A 114 -0.11 19.75 0.30
C THR A 114 0.34 18.93 -0.90
N ALA A 115 0.59 19.58 -2.04
CA ALA A 115 1.14 18.91 -3.22
C ALA A 115 2.51 18.27 -2.93
N GLY A 116 2.86 17.19 -3.65
CA GLY A 116 4.18 16.55 -3.57
C GLY A 116 4.25 15.24 -2.78
N PHE A 117 3.11 14.71 -2.34
CA PHE A 117 3.03 13.33 -1.82
C PHE A 117 2.73 12.34 -2.94
N PRO A 118 3.35 11.15 -2.93
CA PRO A 118 3.03 10.13 -3.91
C PRO A 118 1.62 9.61 -3.68
N LYS A 119 0.94 9.21 -4.76
CA LYS A 119 -0.40 8.64 -4.69
C LYS A 119 -0.42 7.37 -3.83
N ASN A 120 0.57 6.50 -4.05
CA ASN A 120 0.83 5.30 -3.27
C ASN A 120 1.98 5.60 -2.30
N LEU A 121 1.69 5.61 -1.00
CA LEU A 121 2.72 5.79 0.02
C LEU A 121 3.55 4.50 0.15
N PRO A 122 4.87 4.61 0.43
CA PRO A 122 5.70 3.44 0.69
C PRO A 122 5.11 2.54 1.79
N GLY A 123 5.15 1.23 1.57
CA GLY A 123 4.59 0.21 2.46
C GLY A 123 3.11 -0.12 2.21
N MET A 124 2.38 0.66 1.40
CA MET A 124 1.01 0.32 1.02
C MET A 124 0.98 -0.95 0.16
N ASN A 125 0.11 -1.89 0.53
CA ASN A 125 -0.18 -3.03 -0.33
C ASN A 125 -1.24 -2.65 -1.37
N LEU A 126 -0.91 -2.81 -2.64
CA LEU A 126 -1.79 -2.53 -3.77
C LEU A 126 -2.59 -3.77 -4.20
N LEU A 127 -2.28 -4.95 -3.65
CA LEU A 127 -2.97 -6.19 -3.96
C LEU A 127 -4.30 -6.27 -3.21
N PRO A 128 -5.43 -6.56 -3.86
CA PRO A 128 -6.73 -6.63 -3.18
C PRO A 128 -6.83 -7.84 -2.25
N ASN A 129 -7.54 -7.67 -1.13
CA ASN A 129 -7.78 -8.68 -0.10
C ASN A 129 -6.55 -9.54 0.29
N PRO A 130 -5.37 -8.94 0.57
CA PRO A 130 -4.12 -9.69 0.76
C PRO A 130 -4.07 -10.45 2.10
N GLN A 131 -4.98 -10.13 3.02
CA GLN A 131 -5.13 -10.76 4.34
C GLN A 131 -6.24 -11.82 4.36
N TRP A 132 -6.92 -12.06 3.23
CA TRP A 132 -7.97 -13.09 3.10
C TRP A 132 -9.22 -12.87 3.97
N LEU A 133 -9.46 -11.62 4.37
CA LEU A 133 -10.55 -11.27 5.29
C LEU A 133 -11.89 -11.04 4.56
N VAL A 134 -11.85 -10.57 3.31
CA VAL A 134 -13.06 -10.28 2.53
C VAL A 134 -13.58 -11.56 1.90
N LYS A 135 -14.87 -11.84 2.13
CA LYS A 135 -15.57 -13.02 1.62
C LYS A 135 -16.78 -12.61 0.78
N ASP A 136 -17.09 -13.42 -0.23
CA ASP A 136 -18.31 -13.27 -1.03
C ASP A 136 -19.55 -13.76 -0.27
N ALA A 137 -20.73 -13.59 -0.86
CA ALA A 137 -22.00 -14.01 -0.25
C ALA A 137 -22.08 -15.51 0.07
N ASN A 138 -21.22 -16.33 -0.53
CA ASN A 138 -21.14 -17.77 -0.30
C ASN A 138 -20.01 -18.14 0.69
N GLY A 139 -19.38 -17.15 1.34
CA GLY A 139 -18.31 -17.36 2.31
C GLY A 139 -16.94 -17.71 1.71
N ASN A 140 -16.77 -17.61 0.39
CA ASN A 140 -15.49 -17.85 -0.28
C ASN A 140 -14.66 -16.57 -0.36
N ILE A 141 -13.37 -16.70 -0.63
CA ILE A 141 -12.50 -15.52 -0.85
C ILE A 141 -13.06 -14.62 -1.96
N ASP A 142 -13.15 -13.32 -1.69
CA ASP A 142 -13.54 -12.31 -2.67
C ASP A 142 -12.33 -11.54 -3.21
N GLN A 143 -12.51 -10.84 -4.33
CA GLN A 143 -11.51 -10.05 -5.07
C GLN A 143 -10.35 -10.87 -5.68
N TRP A 144 -10.47 -12.19 -5.60
CA TRP A 144 -9.60 -13.16 -6.25
C TRP A 144 -10.43 -14.04 -7.19
N TYR A 145 -9.87 -14.33 -8.34
CA TYR A 145 -10.58 -14.92 -9.46
C TYR A 145 -9.95 -16.23 -9.88
N TYR A 146 -10.78 -17.18 -10.28
CA TYR A 146 -10.34 -18.41 -10.91
C TYR A 146 -9.91 -18.16 -12.36
N SER A 147 -8.87 -18.87 -12.80
CA SER A 147 -8.51 -18.99 -14.19
C SER A 147 -8.15 -20.43 -14.58
N SER A 148 -8.74 -20.90 -15.66
CA SER A 148 -8.42 -22.17 -16.32
C SER A 148 -7.18 -22.07 -17.22
N LYS A 149 -6.92 -20.87 -17.75
CA LYS A 149 -5.87 -20.63 -18.77
C LYS A 149 -4.69 -19.80 -18.24
N GLY A 150 -4.89 -19.01 -17.19
CA GLY A 150 -3.97 -17.97 -16.75
C GLY A 150 -4.03 -16.73 -17.64
N TYR A 151 -2.96 -15.93 -17.63
CA TYR A 151 -2.78 -14.73 -18.45
C TYR A 151 -3.87 -13.66 -18.24
N GLY A 152 -4.37 -13.53 -17.01
CA GLY A 152 -5.38 -12.53 -16.65
C GLY A 152 -6.81 -12.87 -17.11
N MET A 153 -7.02 -14.05 -17.70
CA MET A 153 -8.36 -14.51 -18.11
C MET A 153 -9.16 -14.97 -16.89
N ILE A 154 -10.28 -14.31 -16.63
CA ILE A 154 -11.20 -14.67 -15.53
C ILE A 154 -12.22 -15.69 -16.02
N ASP A 155 -12.35 -16.80 -15.30
CA ASP A 155 -13.41 -17.77 -15.48
C ASP A 155 -14.45 -17.65 -14.37
N LYS A 156 -15.68 -18.13 -14.63
CA LYS A 156 -16.75 -18.15 -13.63
C LYS A 156 -16.45 -19.20 -12.56
N TRP A 157 -16.57 -18.81 -11.30
CA TRP A 157 -16.56 -19.76 -10.18
C TRP A 157 -17.74 -20.73 -10.22
N ASN A 158 -17.49 -21.97 -9.84
CA ASN A 158 -18.49 -23.00 -9.56
C ASN A 158 -18.11 -23.76 -8.27
N ASP A 159 -18.98 -24.63 -7.78
CA ASP A 159 -18.77 -25.32 -6.50
C ASP A 159 -17.47 -26.15 -6.48
N GLU A 160 -17.14 -26.80 -7.60
CA GLU A 160 -15.91 -27.61 -7.73
C GLU A 160 -14.64 -26.75 -7.63
N THR A 161 -14.61 -25.60 -8.29
CA THR A 161 -13.44 -24.70 -8.28
C THR A 161 -13.33 -23.93 -6.97
N ARG A 162 -14.47 -23.57 -6.36
CA ARG A 162 -14.50 -22.94 -5.04
C ARG A 162 -13.95 -23.87 -3.96
N ALA A 163 -14.30 -25.15 -3.99
CA ALA A 163 -13.77 -26.14 -3.04
C ALA A 163 -12.24 -26.30 -3.11
N LYS A 164 -11.60 -25.86 -4.21
CA LYS A 164 -10.14 -25.90 -4.39
C LYS A 164 -9.42 -24.68 -3.83
N VAL A 165 -10.14 -23.71 -3.25
CA VAL A 165 -9.55 -22.54 -2.60
C VAL A 165 -10.11 -22.37 -1.20
N SER A 166 -9.23 -22.27 -0.22
CA SER A 166 -9.64 -22.06 1.17
C SER A 166 -8.61 -21.27 1.94
N VAL A 167 -9.07 -20.53 2.95
CA VAL A 167 -8.20 -19.80 3.87
C VAL A 167 -7.93 -20.69 5.08
N VAL A 168 -6.66 -20.94 5.38
CA VAL A 168 -6.23 -21.88 6.41
C VAL A 168 -5.11 -21.29 7.28
N GLN A 169 -4.89 -21.90 8.45
CA GLN A 169 -3.67 -21.71 9.22
C GLN A 169 -2.68 -22.82 8.87
N LYS A 170 -1.49 -22.47 8.36
CA LYS A 170 -0.42 -23.42 8.03
C LYS A 170 0.89 -22.93 8.62
N ASP A 171 1.44 -23.70 9.56
CA ASP A 171 2.70 -23.41 10.25
C ASP A 171 2.73 -21.97 10.84
N GLY A 172 1.62 -21.59 11.49
CA GLY A 172 1.44 -20.26 12.11
C GLY A 172 1.13 -19.12 11.14
N ARG A 173 0.97 -19.38 9.84
CA ARG A 173 0.62 -18.37 8.82
C ARG A 173 -0.84 -18.48 8.41
N HIS A 174 -1.49 -17.32 8.32
CA HIS A 174 -2.77 -17.19 7.65
C HIS A 174 -2.56 -17.22 6.13
N ALA A 175 -2.96 -18.31 5.49
CA ALA A 175 -2.58 -18.61 4.11
C ALA A 175 -3.78 -18.98 3.25
N LEU A 176 -3.70 -18.63 1.96
CA LEU A 176 -4.59 -19.11 0.93
C LEU A 176 -4.07 -20.46 0.42
N LYS A 177 -4.81 -21.54 0.70
CA LYS A 177 -4.60 -22.86 0.11
C LYS A 177 -5.24 -22.89 -1.28
N ILE A 178 -4.46 -23.25 -2.29
CA ILE A 178 -4.87 -23.33 -3.70
C ILE A 178 -4.58 -24.76 -4.18
N ASP A 179 -5.62 -25.49 -4.57
CA ASP A 179 -5.53 -26.88 -5.00
C ASP A 179 -5.66 -27.01 -6.52
N GLY A 180 -4.50 -26.97 -7.19
CA GLY A 180 -4.39 -27.33 -8.59
C GLY A 180 -5.17 -26.48 -9.58
N ILE A 181 -5.57 -25.27 -9.19
CA ILE A 181 -6.16 -24.24 -10.05
C ILE A 181 -5.26 -23.01 -10.10
N THR A 182 -5.49 -22.14 -11.10
CA THR A 182 -4.86 -20.81 -11.13
C THR A 182 -5.78 -19.82 -10.46
N VAL A 183 -5.23 -18.97 -9.59
CA VAL A 183 -5.94 -17.83 -9.00
C VAL A 183 -5.26 -16.53 -9.40
N ILE A 184 -6.07 -15.48 -9.59
CA ILE A 184 -5.63 -14.18 -10.10
C ILE A 184 -6.24 -13.06 -9.27
N ALA A 185 -5.44 -12.03 -8.96
CA ALA A 185 -5.90 -10.75 -8.43
C ALA A 185 -5.45 -9.60 -9.35
N PHE A 186 -6.21 -8.51 -9.38
CA PHE A 186 -5.95 -7.37 -10.25
C PHE A 186 -5.49 -6.17 -9.44
N VAL A 187 -4.42 -5.52 -9.91
CA VAL A 187 -3.96 -4.22 -9.41
C VAL A 187 -4.09 -3.23 -10.55
N THR A 188 -4.81 -2.14 -10.30
CA THR A 188 -5.14 -1.10 -11.30
C THR A 188 -4.45 0.21 -10.94
N ASN A 189 -4.38 1.12 -11.92
CA ASN A 189 -3.88 2.48 -11.75
C ASN A 189 -2.42 2.56 -11.28
N LEU A 190 -1.57 1.68 -11.82
CA LEU A 190 -0.12 1.79 -11.69
C LEU A 190 0.38 3.00 -12.47
N GLU A 191 1.51 3.57 -12.04
CA GLU A 191 2.09 4.78 -12.61
C GLU A 191 3.31 4.45 -13.47
N GLU A 192 3.36 5.03 -14.66
CA GLU A 192 4.49 4.87 -15.57
C GLU A 192 5.77 5.46 -14.95
N GLY A 193 6.93 4.84 -15.20
CA GLY A 193 8.19 5.27 -14.61
C GLY A 193 8.37 4.93 -13.13
N HIS A 194 7.36 4.35 -12.47
CA HIS A 194 7.47 3.91 -11.07
C HIS A 194 8.12 2.52 -10.97
N THR A 195 8.70 2.22 -9.81
CA THR A 195 9.28 0.92 -9.48
C THR A 195 8.35 0.18 -8.54
N TYR A 196 7.93 -1.03 -8.93
CA TYR A 196 7.06 -1.88 -8.12
C TYR A 196 7.79 -3.11 -7.64
N ARG A 197 7.51 -3.54 -6.41
CA ARG A 197 8.05 -4.76 -5.82
C ARG A 197 6.93 -5.77 -5.58
N MET A 198 7.20 -7.02 -5.94
CA MET A 198 6.37 -8.17 -5.66
C MET A 198 7.01 -9.00 -4.54
N ASN A 199 6.30 -9.13 -3.42
CA ASN A 199 6.70 -9.97 -2.30
C ASN A 199 5.64 -11.00 -1.98
N PHE A 200 6.04 -12.20 -1.55
CA PHE A 200 5.13 -13.21 -0.99
C PHE A 200 5.90 -14.29 -0.24
N GLU A 201 5.17 -15.09 0.54
CA GLU A 201 5.64 -16.35 1.09
C GLU A 201 4.87 -17.50 0.43
N GLY A 202 5.59 -18.49 -0.10
CA GLY A 202 5.00 -19.64 -0.79
C GLY A 202 5.46 -20.97 -0.22
N PHE A 203 4.56 -21.94 -0.17
CA PHE A 203 4.86 -23.30 0.29
C PHE A 203 4.22 -24.33 -0.64
N ASN A 204 5.03 -25.27 -1.13
CA ASN A 204 4.52 -26.48 -1.77
C ASN A 204 4.53 -27.63 -0.77
N GLU A 205 3.44 -28.38 -0.70
CA GLU A 205 3.36 -29.58 0.14
C GLU A 205 4.09 -30.77 -0.48
N THR A 206 4.02 -30.88 -1.80
CA THR A 206 4.70 -31.94 -2.57
C THR A 206 5.62 -31.32 -3.61
N ALA A 207 6.59 -32.09 -4.09
CA ALA A 207 7.54 -31.61 -5.10
C ALA A 207 6.78 -31.12 -6.36
N GLN A 208 6.85 -29.83 -6.63
CA GLN A 208 6.29 -29.18 -7.81
C GLN A 208 6.94 -27.80 -8.01
N LEU A 209 6.79 -27.27 -9.22
CA LEU A 209 7.09 -25.86 -9.48
C LEU A 209 5.78 -25.07 -9.48
N THR A 210 5.62 -24.18 -8.52
CA THR A 210 4.56 -23.17 -8.54
C THR A 210 5.13 -21.86 -9.05
N THR A 211 4.48 -21.25 -10.04
CA THR A 211 4.87 -19.93 -10.54
C THR A 211 3.93 -18.87 -9.99
N VAL A 212 4.51 -17.83 -9.39
CA VAL A 212 3.82 -16.61 -8.95
C VAL A 212 4.31 -15.48 -9.84
N THR A 213 3.39 -14.82 -10.53
CA THR A 213 3.74 -13.89 -11.62
C THR A 213 2.89 -12.65 -11.53
N ALA A 214 3.52 -11.47 -11.59
CA ALA A 214 2.83 -10.22 -11.83
C ALA A 214 3.02 -9.85 -13.30
N LEU A 215 1.98 -10.02 -14.11
CA LEU A 215 2.01 -9.71 -15.55
C LEU A 215 1.32 -8.38 -15.81
N PHE A 216 1.92 -7.54 -16.64
CA PHE A 216 1.45 -6.19 -16.88
C PHE A 216 0.47 -6.12 -18.06
N TYR A 217 -0.53 -5.25 -17.95
CA TYR A 217 -1.56 -5.02 -18.96
C TYR A 217 -1.66 -3.54 -19.34
N ASP A 218 -2.19 -3.27 -20.54
CA ASP A 218 -2.32 -1.91 -21.09
C ASP A 218 -3.62 -1.20 -20.65
N HIS A 219 -3.76 0.10 -20.91
CA HIS A 219 -4.98 0.87 -20.61
C HIS A 219 -6.23 0.44 -21.39
N SER A 220 -6.23 -0.70 -22.11
CA SER A 220 -7.39 -1.10 -22.90
C SER A 220 -8.57 -1.55 -22.03
N LYS A 221 -9.77 -1.15 -22.45
CA LYS A 221 -11.03 -1.56 -21.81
C LYS A 221 -11.15 -3.09 -21.82
N SER A 222 -11.74 -3.62 -20.75
CA SER A 222 -12.08 -5.02 -20.50
C SER A 222 -12.37 -5.86 -21.76
N PRO A 223 -11.90 -7.12 -21.84
CA PRO A 223 -11.14 -7.83 -20.80
C PRO A 223 -9.70 -7.33 -20.70
N PHE A 224 -9.12 -7.35 -19.50
CA PHE A 224 -7.70 -7.05 -19.29
C PHE A 224 -6.86 -7.99 -20.15
N LYS A 225 -6.05 -7.43 -21.05
CA LYS A 225 -5.18 -8.19 -21.95
C LYS A 225 -3.72 -7.84 -21.67
N VAL A 226 -2.85 -8.83 -21.75
CA VAL A 226 -1.40 -8.64 -21.64
C VAL A 226 -0.94 -7.50 -22.55
N HIS A 227 0.00 -6.70 -22.06
CA HIS A 227 0.48 -5.52 -22.75
C HIS A 227 0.89 -5.80 -24.21
N ARG A 228 0.29 -5.09 -25.19
CA ARG A 228 0.46 -5.41 -26.62
C ARG A 228 1.82 -5.03 -27.20
N LYS A 229 2.47 -4.01 -26.64
CA LYS A 229 3.79 -3.55 -27.11
C LYS A 229 4.95 -4.38 -26.55
N TYR A 230 4.73 -5.01 -25.40
CA TYR A 230 5.78 -5.66 -24.61
C TYR A 230 5.35 -7.11 -24.36
N GLY A 231 5.82 -8.03 -25.19
CA GLY A 231 5.53 -9.44 -25.07
C GLY A 231 6.08 -10.03 -23.77
N ASN A 232 5.32 -10.91 -23.12
CA ASN A 232 5.71 -11.57 -21.87
C ASN A 232 6.17 -10.58 -20.76
N TYR A 233 5.62 -9.36 -20.76
CA TYR A 233 5.98 -8.31 -19.81
C TYR A 233 5.50 -8.65 -18.40
N LYS A 234 6.44 -9.05 -17.53
CA LYS A 234 6.12 -9.56 -16.19
C LYS A 234 7.28 -9.58 -15.20
N ILE A 235 6.92 -9.61 -13.93
CA ILE A 235 7.76 -10.10 -12.84
C ILE A 235 7.37 -11.57 -12.61
N ALA A 236 8.33 -12.49 -12.54
CA ALA A 236 8.07 -13.91 -12.31
C ALA A 236 8.95 -14.47 -11.20
N SER A 237 8.36 -15.27 -10.32
CA SER A 237 9.06 -16.01 -9.28
C SER A 237 8.56 -17.45 -9.22
N GLY A 238 9.46 -18.36 -8.88
CA GLY A 238 9.19 -19.78 -8.77
C GLY A 238 9.38 -20.28 -7.35
N VAL A 239 8.48 -21.14 -6.88
CA VAL A 239 8.61 -21.91 -5.64
C VAL A 239 8.81 -23.37 -6.04
N PRO A 240 10.05 -23.90 -6.00
CA PRO A 240 10.34 -25.27 -6.42
C PRO A 240 10.42 -26.28 -5.28
N SER A 241 10.74 -25.85 -4.05
CA SER A 241 11.02 -26.76 -2.94
C SER A 241 9.73 -27.17 -2.23
N PRO A 242 9.50 -28.46 -1.97
CA PRO A 242 8.49 -28.89 -1.02
C PRO A 242 8.94 -28.65 0.42
N GLY A 243 7.99 -28.62 1.35
CA GLY A 243 8.24 -28.79 2.80
C GLY A 243 8.82 -27.59 3.53
N LYS A 244 9.04 -26.45 2.86
CA LYS A 244 9.48 -25.19 3.49
C LYS A 244 8.81 -23.97 2.88
N TRP A 245 8.58 -22.97 3.72
CA TRP A 245 8.15 -21.65 3.27
C TRP A 245 9.32 -20.95 2.59
N LEU A 246 9.09 -20.46 1.37
CA LEU A 246 10.04 -19.65 0.62
C LEU A 246 9.52 -18.22 0.56
N LYS A 247 10.31 -17.28 1.07
CA LYS A 247 10.09 -15.85 0.88
C LYS A 247 10.65 -15.45 -0.49
N SER A 248 9.86 -14.73 -1.27
CA SER A 248 10.29 -14.14 -2.53
C SER A 248 10.04 -12.64 -2.52
N SER A 249 11.01 -11.89 -3.06
CA SER A 249 10.97 -10.45 -3.20
C SER A 249 11.70 -10.08 -4.49
N THR A 250 11.02 -9.41 -5.41
CA THR A 250 11.63 -8.93 -6.66
C THR A 250 10.95 -7.67 -7.16
N SER A 251 11.76 -6.73 -7.66
CA SER A 251 11.33 -5.49 -8.30
C SER A 251 11.76 -5.38 -9.76
N TYR A 252 12.31 -6.47 -10.31
CA TYR A 252 12.74 -6.53 -11.70
C TYR A 252 11.72 -7.31 -12.53
N PHE A 253 11.43 -6.79 -13.71
CA PHE A 253 10.62 -7.43 -14.71
C PHE A 253 11.42 -7.73 -15.98
N GLY A 254 10.92 -8.70 -16.74
CA GLY A 254 11.38 -8.97 -18.10
C GLY A 254 10.27 -8.72 -19.11
N TYR A 255 10.66 -8.43 -20.34
CA TYR A 255 9.77 -8.30 -21.49
C TYR A 255 10.51 -8.53 -22.81
N ILE A 256 9.74 -8.77 -23.86
CA ILE A 256 10.19 -8.81 -25.26
C ILE A 256 9.61 -7.58 -25.94
N ASP A 257 10.44 -6.71 -26.49
CA ASP A 257 9.94 -5.60 -27.30
C ASP A 257 9.35 -6.19 -28.59
N ASN A 258 8.04 -6.07 -28.81
CA ASN A 258 7.40 -6.70 -29.97
C ASN A 258 7.80 -6.05 -31.31
N ARG A 259 8.34 -4.82 -31.30
CA ARG A 259 8.83 -4.14 -32.50
C ARG A 259 10.24 -4.59 -32.85
N THR A 260 11.13 -4.67 -31.87
CA THR A 260 12.56 -4.98 -32.13
C THR A 260 12.92 -6.44 -31.89
N GLN A 261 12.04 -7.20 -31.25
CA GLN A 261 12.27 -8.57 -30.75
C GLN A 261 13.38 -8.66 -29.70
N ALA A 262 13.85 -7.53 -29.17
CA ALA A 262 14.86 -7.50 -28.13
C ALA A 262 14.31 -8.03 -26.81
N VAL A 263 15.11 -8.83 -26.10
CA VAL A 263 14.76 -9.40 -24.80
C VAL A 263 15.39 -8.56 -23.68
N HIS A 264 14.55 -8.09 -22.77
CA HIS A 264 14.95 -7.32 -21.58
C HIS A 264 14.59 -8.13 -20.34
N ASN A 265 15.49 -8.25 -19.36
CA ASN A 265 15.32 -9.16 -18.23
C ASN A 265 15.59 -8.54 -16.84
N LYS A 266 15.93 -7.25 -16.75
CA LYS A 266 16.37 -6.60 -15.50
C LYS A 266 15.87 -5.16 -15.38
N GLU A 267 14.70 -4.91 -15.92
CA GLU A 267 14.10 -3.58 -15.94
C GLU A 267 13.30 -3.38 -14.66
N ASN A 268 13.31 -2.18 -14.09
CA ASN A 268 12.67 -1.91 -12.79
C ASN A 268 11.82 -0.62 -12.79
N LYS A 269 11.62 0.01 -13.95
CA LYS A 269 10.82 1.22 -14.12
C LYS A 269 9.67 0.92 -15.07
N LEU A 270 8.44 1.02 -14.58
CA LEU A 270 7.24 0.65 -15.33
C LEU A 270 7.22 1.32 -16.71
N LEU A 271 6.94 0.54 -17.75
CA LEU A 271 7.04 1.02 -19.12
C LEU A 271 5.81 1.86 -19.52
N PRO A 272 5.95 2.79 -20.48
CA PRO A 272 4.82 3.59 -20.95
C PRO A 272 3.67 2.76 -21.53
N GLY A 273 2.43 3.17 -21.26
CA GLY A 273 1.19 2.50 -21.65
C GLY A 273 0.68 1.47 -20.65
N THR A 274 1.35 1.29 -19.51
CA THR A 274 1.00 0.26 -18.52
C THR A 274 -0.05 0.77 -17.54
N ALA A 275 -1.20 0.09 -17.47
CA ALA A 275 -2.32 0.49 -16.61
C ALA A 275 -2.37 -0.24 -15.27
N GLY A 276 -1.80 -1.44 -15.23
CA GLY A 276 -1.94 -2.33 -14.10
C GLY A 276 -1.24 -3.66 -14.31
N LEU A 277 -1.47 -4.57 -13.37
CA LEU A 277 -1.00 -5.94 -13.44
C LEU A 277 -2.04 -6.92 -12.95
N PHE A 278 -1.91 -8.16 -13.40
CA PHE A 278 -2.56 -9.31 -12.80
C PHE A 278 -1.52 -10.14 -12.03
N PHE A 279 -1.79 -10.34 -10.75
CA PHE A 279 -1.03 -11.20 -9.86
C PHE A 279 -1.58 -12.62 -9.99
N GLU A 280 -0.84 -13.50 -10.64
CA GLU A 280 -1.23 -14.85 -10.97
C GLU A 280 -0.43 -15.87 -10.14
N VAL A 281 -1.15 -16.82 -9.53
CA VAL A 281 -0.56 -17.99 -8.89
C VAL A 281 -0.98 -19.24 -9.63
N LYS A 282 -0.01 -19.96 -10.18
CA LYS A 282 -0.21 -21.15 -11.00
C LYS A 282 0.61 -22.33 -10.47
N PRO A 283 0.02 -23.20 -9.63
CA PRO A 283 0.62 -24.47 -9.22
C PRO A 283 0.70 -25.42 -10.43
N ARG A 284 1.90 -25.86 -10.84
CA ARG A 284 2.02 -26.85 -11.93
C ARG A 284 1.68 -28.25 -11.44
N GLY A 285 1.05 -29.04 -12.29
CA GLY A 285 0.74 -30.45 -11.99
C GLY A 285 -0.48 -30.63 -11.08
N LYS A 286 -1.30 -29.59 -10.92
CA LYS A 286 -2.56 -29.61 -10.16
C LYS A 286 -2.41 -30.03 -8.68
N LYS A 287 -1.35 -29.61 -7.99
CA LYS A 287 -1.17 -29.93 -6.56
C LYS A 287 -1.35 -28.69 -5.68
N VAL A 288 -1.47 -28.95 -4.38
CA VAL A 288 -1.70 -27.94 -3.35
C VAL A 288 -0.50 -26.99 -3.20
N PHE A 289 -0.80 -25.70 -3.24
CA PHE A 289 0.11 -24.60 -2.91
C PHE A 289 -0.51 -23.72 -1.83
N TYR A 290 0.33 -23.18 -0.95
CA TYR A 290 -0.10 -22.23 0.07
C TYR A 290 0.61 -20.89 -0.18
N LEU A 291 -0.18 -19.82 -0.22
CA LEU A 291 0.28 -18.44 -0.39
C LEU A 291 0.02 -17.66 0.90
N ALA A 292 1.04 -16.99 1.44
CA ALA A 292 0.91 -16.10 2.58
C ALA A 292 1.60 -14.76 2.31
N ASN A 293 1.11 -13.70 2.97
CA ASN A 293 1.66 -12.33 2.93
C ASN A 293 1.99 -11.80 1.51
N PRO A 294 1.10 -11.93 0.50
CA PRO A 294 1.38 -11.39 -0.82
C PRO A 294 1.24 -9.87 -0.81
N VAL A 295 2.22 -9.19 -1.41
CA VAL A 295 2.32 -7.73 -1.48
C VAL A 295 2.73 -7.32 -2.87
N ILE A 296 2.03 -6.32 -3.41
CA ILE A 296 2.50 -5.45 -4.49
C ILE A 296 2.61 -4.05 -3.91
N GLU A 297 3.76 -3.42 -4.03
CA GLU A 297 4.01 -2.09 -3.46
C GLU A 297 4.77 -1.21 -4.44
N ASP A 298 4.50 0.10 -4.38
CA ASP A 298 5.28 1.12 -5.07
C ASP A 298 6.50 1.49 -4.20
N ILE A 299 7.69 1.25 -4.72
CA ILE A 299 8.97 1.53 -4.05
C ILE A 299 9.78 2.57 -4.81
N THR A 300 9.12 3.41 -5.61
CA THR A 300 9.77 4.50 -6.36
C THR A 300 10.45 5.48 -5.42
N GLU A 301 9.75 5.85 -4.36
CA GLU A 301 10.28 6.65 -3.26
C GLU A 301 10.58 5.76 -2.06
N VAL A 302 11.74 5.97 -1.44
CA VAL A 302 12.14 5.26 -0.23
C VAL A 302 11.72 6.11 0.97
N SER A 303 10.94 5.52 1.88
CA SER A 303 10.61 6.15 3.16
C SER A 303 11.80 6.05 4.10
N LEU A 304 11.98 7.06 4.95
CA LEU A 304 12.78 6.93 6.17
C LEU A 304 12.16 5.88 7.09
N ASP A 305 13.01 5.30 7.94
CA ASP A 305 12.59 4.37 8.97
C ASP A 305 11.84 5.13 10.06
N ALA A 306 10.62 4.67 10.35
CA ALA A 306 9.77 5.27 11.36
C ALA A 306 9.07 4.18 12.17
N VAL A 307 9.09 4.35 13.49
CA VAL A 307 8.51 3.43 14.45
C VAL A 307 7.38 4.13 15.19
N ALA A 308 6.15 3.65 14.99
CA ALA A 308 5.01 4.08 15.79
C ALA A 308 5.04 3.37 17.15
N GLY A 309 4.92 4.14 18.22
CA GLY A 309 4.73 3.64 19.57
C GLY A 309 3.29 3.24 19.86
N GLU A 310 3.01 2.95 21.12
CA GLU A 310 1.67 2.57 21.56
C GLU A 310 0.69 3.75 21.51
N VAL A 311 -0.59 3.43 21.31
CA VAL A 311 -1.66 4.43 21.24
C VAL A 311 -1.92 4.98 22.64
N GLU A 312 -1.73 6.28 22.78
CA GLU A 312 -2.01 7.03 23.99
C GLU A 312 -3.44 7.60 23.92
N LYS A 313 -4.22 7.40 24.98
CA LYS A 313 -5.50 8.12 25.15
C LYS A 313 -5.21 9.50 25.71
N VAL A 314 -5.60 10.54 24.99
CA VAL A 314 -5.49 11.92 25.46
C VAL A 314 -6.62 12.13 26.48
N GLN A 315 -6.31 12.05 27.77
CA GLN A 315 -7.26 12.34 28.84
C GLN A 315 -7.56 13.84 28.86
N LYS A 316 -8.84 14.18 29.08
CA LYS A 316 -9.32 15.54 29.29
C LYS A 316 -8.92 16.06 30.67
#